data_AF-A0A8X6WCC6-F1
#
_entry.id   AF-A0A8X6WCC6-F1
#
_cell.length_a   1.000
_cell.length_b   1.000
_cell.length_c   1.000
_cell.angle_alpha   90.00
_cell.angle_beta   90.00
_cell.angle_gamma   90.00
#
_symmetry.space_group_name_H-M   'P 1'
#
loop_
_entity.id
_entity.type
_entity.pdbx_description
1 polymer ?
#
loop_
_entity_poly.entity_id
_entity_poly.type
_entity_poly.pdbx_seq_one_letter_code
_entity_poly.pdbx_strand_id
1 'polypeptide(L)'
;MQAMDLLDQDIEEHFLKNVFNPQEGLPRVHFKPEMGAHTSKNQDPPEYLRQLALEIINKIPATAMQIYTDGSKDEQNSCGSGIFIKAPNCSHNIKIRNSDFCSVFRSELIAIDEALRIIKTTTSPDEIWLLCDSRSAIQHLSDWTNVGDKTSVSILKNLKELSQQHEIYFQWIPSHIGLFGNDTADRLAKEGVTENLMSRRTLTFSEIFSKTKSLIQELWKTPPTHPWYNRQAPGGALSIKADRVVQTTISRLASGHIRGLSFNLGQKIYENCTKCNLVQATPDHLLFCAGLEREDIYSSPLLVYDFLRTLGLMDLV
;
A
#
# COMPACT_ATOMS: atom_id res chain seq x y z
N MET A 1 7.52 -13.55 21.29
CA MET A 1 6.40 -12.76 21.84
C MET A 1 6.79 -11.28 21.79
N GLN A 2 6.77 -10.68 20.59
CA GLN A 2 7.14 -9.27 20.38
C GLN A 2 6.60 -8.77 19.01
N ALA A 3 5.36 -9.14 18.67
CA ALA A 3 4.75 -8.80 17.37
C ALA A 3 3.46 -7.97 17.50
N MET A 4 3.11 -7.50 18.70
CA MET A 4 1.76 -7.00 18.98
C MET A 4 1.66 -5.52 19.34
N ASP A 5 2.71 -4.71 19.09
CA ASP A 5 2.73 -3.28 19.39
C ASP A 5 2.91 -2.39 18.13
N LEU A 6 2.51 -2.90 16.96
CA LEU A 6 2.64 -2.18 15.68
C LEU A 6 1.49 -1.20 15.39
N LEU A 7 0.51 -1.07 16.30
CA LEU A 7 -0.72 -0.31 16.10
C LEU A 7 -0.92 0.84 17.09
N ASP A 8 0.16 1.40 17.63
CA ASP A 8 0.09 2.63 18.45
C ASP A 8 -0.07 3.91 17.59
N GLN A 9 -0.72 3.78 16.42
CA GLN A 9 -0.93 4.90 15.49
C GLN A 9 -2.41 5.07 15.22
N ASP A 10 -2.92 6.27 15.47
CA ASP A 10 -4.30 6.67 15.19
C ASP A 10 -4.64 6.38 13.72
N ILE A 11 -5.55 5.43 13.51
CA ILE A 11 -6.10 5.09 12.20
C ILE A 11 -7.13 6.15 11.85
N GLU A 12 -7.05 6.67 10.63
CA GLU A 12 -8.09 7.56 10.13
C GLU A 12 -9.43 6.82 10.07
N GLU A 13 -10.42 7.34 10.81
CA GLU A 13 -11.80 6.91 10.67
C GLU A 13 -12.29 7.10 9.23
N HIS A 14 -12.79 6.01 8.66
CA HIS A 14 -13.45 6.03 7.36
C HIS A 14 -14.96 6.16 7.56
N PHE A 15 -15.56 7.20 6.99
CA PHE A 15 -17.00 7.41 7.11
C PHE A 15 -17.75 6.40 6.25
N LEU A 16 -18.48 5.49 6.90
CA LEU A 16 -19.32 4.47 6.24
C LEU A 16 -20.63 5.02 5.67
N LYS A 17 -20.92 6.32 5.85
CA LYS A 17 -22.15 6.98 5.41
C LYS A 17 -21.81 8.10 4.42
N ASN A 18 -22.65 8.24 3.40
CA ASN A 18 -22.61 9.36 2.47
C ASN A 18 -22.63 10.67 3.25
N VAL A 19 -21.53 11.42 3.21
CA VAL A 19 -21.42 12.72 3.88
C VAL A 19 -22.28 13.78 3.19
N PHE A 20 -22.64 13.53 1.93
CA PHE A 20 -23.46 14.41 1.12
C PHE A 20 -24.75 13.72 0.71
N ASN A 21 -25.85 14.48 0.72
CA ASN A 21 -27.10 14.04 0.12
C ASN A 21 -26.92 13.99 -1.40
N PRO A 22 -27.12 12.83 -2.06
CA PRO A 22 -27.00 12.71 -3.52
C PRO A 22 -27.86 13.72 -4.30
N GLN A 23 -28.94 14.21 -3.70
CA GLN A 23 -29.84 15.20 -4.31
C GLN A 23 -29.30 16.63 -4.30
N GLU A 24 -28.35 16.95 -3.43
CA GLU A 24 -27.78 18.31 -3.34
C GLU A 24 -26.73 18.58 -4.43
N GLY A 25 -26.06 17.52 -4.92
CA GLY A 25 -25.08 17.59 -6.00
C GLY A 25 -23.87 18.48 -5.73
N LEU A 26 -23.05 18.67 -6.77
CA LEU A 26 -21.97 19.65 -6.83
C LEU A 26 -22.24 20.58 -8.02
N PRO A 27 -23.10 21.61 -7.86
CA PRO A 27 -23.40 22.52 -8.97
C PRO A 27 -22.12 23.20 -9.42
N ARG A 28 -21.94 23.48 -10.72
CA ARG A 28 -20.77 24.20 -11.28
C ARG A 28 -19.40 23.53 -11.06
N VAL A 29 -19.37 22.24 -10.73
CA VAL A 29 -18.14 21.44 -10.69
C VAL A 29 -18.14 20.46 -11.86
N HIS A 30 -17.10 20.54 -12.68
CA HIS A 30 -16.99 19.76 -13.92
C HIS A 30 -15.75 18.87 -13.86
N PHE A 31 -15.95 17.56 -13.88
CA PHE A 31 -14.86 16.59 -13.92
C PHE A 31 -14.58 16.14 -15.36
N LYS A 32 -13.36 16.40 -15.85
CA LYS A 32 -12.86 16.03 -17.17
C LYS A 32 -11.63 15.13 -17.02
N PRO A 33 -11.83 13.81 -16.78
CA PRO A 33 -10.73 12.86 -16.59
C PRO A 33 -10.00 12.49 -17.89
N GLU A 34 -10.37 13.08 -19.02
CA GLU A 34 -9.86 12.78 -20.35
C GLU A 34 -9.53 14.09 -21.10
N MET A 35 -8.60 14.01 -22.05
CA MET A 35 -8.25 15.14 -22.93
C MET A 35 -9.00 15.12 -24.28
N GLY A 36 -9.69 14.03 -24.60
CA GLY A 36 -10.39 13.83 -25.87
C GLY A 36 -10.72 12.36 -26.11
N ALA A 37 -11.54 12.08 -27.13
CA ALA A 37 -11.91 10.72 -27.51
C ALA A 37 -10.67 9.95 -28.00
N HIS A 38 -10.30 8.90 -27.27
CA HIS A 38 -9.19 7.96 -27.59
C HIS A 38 -7.77 8.47 -27.33
N THR A 39 -7.53 9.10 -26.18
CA THR A 39 -6.15 9.38 -25.71
C THR A 39 -5.63 8.29 -24.79
N SER A 40 -4.39 7.84 -25.02
CA SER A 40 -3.71 6.80 -24.27
C SER A 40 -2.27 7.23 -23.96
N LYS A 41 -2.00 7.55 -22.69
CA LYS A 41 -0.66 7.96 -22.21
C LYS A 41 0.45 6.98 -22.58
N ASN A 42 0.11 5.69 -22.71
CA ASN A 42 1.08 4.63 -22.97
C ASN A 42 1.30 4.33 -24.46
N GLN A 43 0.37 4.75 -25.33
CA GLN A 43 0.41 4.42 -26.76
C GLN A 43 0.68 5.65 -27.63
N ASP A 44 0.25 6.82 -27.19
CA ASP A 44 0.39 8.04 -27.97
C ASP A 44 1.76 8.70 -27.77
N PRO A 45 2.32 9.34 -28.83
CA PRO A 45 3.58 10.07 -28.72
C PRO A 45 3.53 11.23 -27.70
N PRO A 46 4.59 11.46 -26.90
CA PRO A 46 4.64 12.55 -25.92
C PRO A 46 4.38 13.94 -26.52
N GLU A 47 4.87 14.20 -27.73
CA GLU A 47 4.67 15.47 -28.44
C GLU A 47 3.21 15.70 -28.81
N TYR A 48 2.49 14.64 -29.20
CA TYR A 48 1.07 14.69 -29.50
C TYR A 48 0.25 14.98 -28.24
N LEU A 49 0.53 14.25 -27.15
CA LEU A 49 -0.10 14.49 -25.84
C LEU A 49 0.17 15.91 -25.34
N ARG A 50 1.38 16.43 -25.60
CA ARG A 50 1.77 17.80 -25.23
C ARG A 50 0.97 18.82 -26.00
N GLN A 51 0.82 18.62 -27.31
CA GLN A 51 0.03 19.50 -28.13
C GLN A 51 -1.43 19.54 -27.66
N LEU A 52 -2.05 18.39 -27.42
CA LEU A 52 -3.43 18.32 -26.92
C LEU A 52 -3.59 19.03 -25.57
N ALA A 53 -2.67 18.80 -24.62
CA ALA A 53 -2.71 19.45 -23.33
C ALA A 53 -2.56 20.98 -23.46
N LEU A 54 -1.65 21.45 -24.31
CA LEU A 54 -1.48 22.88 -24.58
C LEU A 54 -2.70 23.50 -25.26
N GLU A 55 -3.37 22.78 -26.17
CA GLU A 55 -4.61 23.24 -26.78
C GLU A 55 -5.73 23.42 -25.74
N ILE A 56 -5.84 22.52 -24.76
CA ILE A 56 -6.78 22.66 -23.65
C ILE A 56 -6.40 23.86 -22.78
N ILE A 57 -5.13 23.96 -22.37
CA ILE A 57 -4.64 25.04 -21.49
C ILE A 57 -4.80 26.42 -22.16
N ASN A 58 -4.56 26.51 -23.48
CA ASN A 58 -4.71 27.77 -24.22
C ASN A 58 -6.17 28.19 -24.42
N LYS A 59 -7.13 27.28 -24.26
CA LYS A 59 -8.58 27.60 -24.26
C LYS A 59 -9.07 28.13 -22.92
N ILE A 60 -8.28 27.99 -21.85
CA ILE A 60 -8.64 28.51 -20.53
C ILE A 60 -8.63 30.05 -20.59
N PRO A 61 -9.69 30.75 -20.14
CA PRO A 61 -9.73 32.20 -20.15
C PRO A 61 -8.55 32.82 -19.40
N ALA A 62 -8.00 33.93 -19.90
CA ALA A 62 -6.89 34.62 -19.26
C ALA A 62 -7.26 35.20 -17.87
N THR A 63 -8.54 35.41 -17.62
CA THR A 63 -9.10 35.84 -16.32
C THR A 63 -9.28 34.68 -15.34
N ALA A 64 -9.25 33.43 -15.81
CA ALA A 64 -9.42 32.26 -14.96
C ALA A 64 -8.16 31.96 -14.16
N MET A 65 -8.35 31.35 -12.99
CA MET A 65 -7.25 30.82 -12.18
C MET A 65 -6.89 29.41 -12.64
N GLN A 66 -5.61 29.15 -12.86
CA GLN A 66 -5.09 27.81 -13.15
C GLN A 66 -4.35 27.30 -11.92
N ILE A 67 -4.65 26.08 -11.50
CA ILE A 67 -4.04 25.42 -10.34
C ILE A 67 -3.49 24.10 -10.82
N TYR A 68 -2.20 23.86 -10.58
CA TYR A 68 -1.54 22.60 -10.86
C TYR A 68 -1.18 21.93 -9.55
N THR A 69 -1.45 20.63 -9.44
CA THR A 69 -1.25 19.87 -8.20
C THR A 69 -0.54 18.56 -8.48
N ASP A 70 0.37 18.17 -7.59
CA ASP A 70 1.04 16.87 -7.66
C ASP A 70 1.37 16.32 -6.25
N GLY A 71 1.56 15.00 -6.16
CA GLY A 71 1.94 14.27 -4.95
C GLY A 71 3.21 13.46 -5.18
N SER A 72 4.11 13.46 -4.20
CA SER A 72 5.38 12.74 -4.27
C SER A 72 5.60 11.87 -3.05
N LYS A 73 6.30 10.74 -3.26
CA LYS A 73 6.77 9.83 -2.23
C LYS A 73 8.17 9.34 -2.61
N ASP A 74 9.12 9.46 -1.69
CA ASP A 74 10.48 8.97 -1.88
C ASP A 74 10.66 7.50 -1.42
N GLU A 75 11.88 6.99 -1.62
CA GLU A 75 12.26 5.62 -1.24
C GLU A 75 12.24 5.40 0.28
N GLN A 76 12.44 6.46 1.06
CA GLN A 76 12.39 6.47 2.51
C GLN A 76 10.95 6.58 3.06
N ASN A 77 9.93 6.51 2.21
CA ASN A 77 8.51 6.70 2.53
C ASN A 77 8.14 8.10 3.02
N SER A 78 9.02 9.07 2.83
CA SER A 78 8.75 10.48 3.07
C SER A 78 7.91 11.02 1.92
N CYS A 79 6.86 11.77 2.26
CA CYS A 79 5.82 12.18 1.31
C CYS A 79 5.65 13.70 1.29
N GLY A 80 5.25 14.24 0.14
CA GLY A 80 5.04 15.67 -0.06
C GLY A 80 3.98 15.97 -1.12
N SER A 81 3.40 17.17 -1.04
CA SER A 81 2.44 17.69 -2.01
C SER A 81 2.93 19.02 -2.55
N GLY A 82 2.73 19.24 -3.86
CA GLY A 82 3.12 20.44 -4.57
C GLY A 82 1.92 21.11 -5.21
N ILE A 83 1.83 22.44 -5.09
CA ILE A 83 0.76 23.22 -5.68
C ILE A 83 1.36 24.44 -6.37
N PHE A 84 1.04 24.62 -7.64
CA PHE A 84 1.36 25.82 -8.40
C PHE A 84 0.07 26.52 -8.82
N ILE A 85 -0.18 27.70 -8.26
CA ILE A 85 -1.34 28.53 -8.59
C ILE A 85 -0.87 29.64 -9.53
N LYS A 86 -1.45 29.72 -10.72
CA LYS A 86 -1.29 30.82 -11.67
C LYS A 86 -2.61 31.60 -11.74
N ALA A 87 -2.65 32.71 -11.02
CA ALA A 87 -3.72 33.69 -11.10
C ALA A 87 -3.42 34.71 -12.22
N PRO A 88 -4.40 35.55 -12.63
CA PRO A 88 -4.20 36.50 -13.71
C PRO A 88 -3.02 37.46 -13.51
N ASN A 89 -2.77 37.87 -12.26
CA ASN A 89 -1.78 38.90 -11.92
C ASN A 89 -0.60 38.38 -11.08
N CYS A 90 -0.62 37.13 -10.64
CA CYS A 90 0.40 36.58 -9.76
C CYS A 90 0.48 35.05 -9.86
N SER A 91 1.58 34.49 -9.37
CA SER A 91 1.76 33.06 -9.21
C SER A 91 2.21 32.72 -7.80
N HIS A 92 1.70 31.61 -7.26
CA HIS A 92 2.04 31.12 -5.93
C HIS A 92 2.51 29.68 -5.99
N ASN A 93 3.58 29.39 -5.25
CA ASN A 93 4.15 28.06 -5.11
C ASN A 93 3.93 27.61 -3.67
N ILE A 94 3.30 26.45 -3.48
CA ILE A 94 3.10 25.86 -2.16
C ILE A 94 3.71 24.47 -2.15
N LYS A 95 4.38 24.17 -1.04
CA LYS A 95 5.03 22.89 -0.75
C LYS A 95 4.52 22.42 0.60
N ILE A 96 4.13 21.16 0.69
CA ILE A 96 3.54 20.61 1.90
C ILE A 96 4.25 19.32 2.24
N ARG A 97 4.68 19.21 3.51
CA ARG A 97 5.12 17.95 4.08
C ARG A 97 3.92 17.10 4.51
N ASN A 98 3.84 15.88 4.01
CA ASN A 98 2.82 14.91 4.42
C ASN A 98 3.39 13.96 5.48
N SER A 99 2.50 13.25 6.18
CA SER A 99 2.89 12.16 7.07
C SER A 99 3.68 11.09 6.29
N ASP A 100 4.71 10.54 6.92
CA ASP A 100 5.45 9.41 6.34
C ASP A 100 4.50 8.24 6.05
N PHE A 101 4.81 7.46 5.02
CA PHE A 101 4.00 6.35 4.51
C PHE A 101 2.65 6.76 3.90
N CYS A 102 2.35 8.06 3.77
CA CYS A 102 1.25 8.55 2.95
C CYS A 102 1.37 8.01 1.51
N SER A 103 0.24 7.66 0.90
CA SER A 103 0.23 7.23 -0.49
C SER A 103 0.44 8.41 -1.44
N VAL A 104 0.94 8.15 -2.66
CA VAL A 104 1.03 9.18 -3.72
C VAL A 104 -0.37 9.70 -4.03
N PHE A 105 -1.34 8.80 -4.22
CA PHE A 105 -2.76 9.13 -4.42
C PHE A 105 -3.31 10.07 -3.35
N ARG A 106 -3.07 9.79 -2.06
CA ARG A 106 -3.50 10.69 -0.99
C ARG A 106 -2.73 12.00 -1.02
N SER A 107 -1.45 12.01 -1.36
CA SER A 107 -0.67 13.25 -1.49
C SER A 107 -1.21 14.16 -2.60
N GLU A 108 -1.68 13.59 -3.71
CA GLU A 108 -2.40 14.34 -4.77
C GLU A 108 -3.70 14.95 -4.24
N LEU A 109 -4.50 14.18 -3.48
CA LEU A 109 -5.72 14.69 -2.83
C LEU A 109 -5.41 15.78 -1.80
N ILE A 110 -4.34 15.64 -1.01
CA ILE A 110 -3.91 16.68 -0.06
C ILE A 110 -3.54 17.98 -0.80
N ALA A 111 -2.88 17.88 -1.96
CA ALA A 111 -2.55 19.03 -2.79
C ALA A 111 -3.82 19.75 -3.27
N ILE A 112 -4.82 19.00 -3.74
CA ILE A 112 -6.12 19.54 -4.16
C ILE A 112 -6.85 20.19 -2.97
N ASP A 113 -6.92 19.52 -1.82
CA ASP A 113 -7.61 20.02 -0.64
C ASP A 113 -7.01 21.34 -0.14
N GLU A 114 -5.68 21.43 -0.07
CA GLU A 114 -5.01 22.66 0.34
C GLU A 114 -5.17 23.77 -0.70
N ALA A 115 -5.10 23.45 -2.00
CA ALA A 115 -5.34 24.43 -3.06
C ALA A 115 -6.74 25.05 -2.92
N LEU A 116 -7.77 24.23 -2.70
CA LEU A 116 -9.13 24.69 -2.48
C LEU A 116 -9.26 25.57 -1.22
N ARG A 117 -8.55 25.25 -0.13
CA ARG A 117 -8.55 26.09 1.08
C ARG A 117 -7.92 27.46 0.84
N ILE A 118 -6.81 27.53 0.12
CA ILE A 118 -6.11 28.79 -0.18
C ILE A 118 -6.99 29.72 -1.02
N ILE A 119 -7.69 29.18 -2.02
CA ILE A 119 -8.54 30.00 -2.89
C ILE A 119 -9.83 30.44 -2.20
N LYS A 120 -10.32 29.73 -1.17
CA LYS A 120 -11.42 30.19 -0.32
C LYS A 120 -11.06 31.44 0.47
N THR A 121 -9.79 31.58 0.87
CA THR A 121 -9.32 32.73 1.65
C THR A 121 -8.85 33.90 0.79
N THR A 122 -8.84 33.74 -0.53
CA THR A 122 -8.36 34.73 -1.50
C THR A 122 -9.53 35.21 -2.36
N THR A 123 -9.50 36.43 -2.87
CA THR A 123 -10.42 36.85 -3.94
C THR A 123 -10.12 36.03 -5.18
N SER A 124 -10.92 34.99 -5.44
CA SER A 124 -10.76 34.08 -6.57
C SER A 124 -11.60 34.56 -7.77
N PRO A 125 -11.11 34.36 -9.00
CA PRO A 125 -11.88 34.63 -10.21
C PRO A 125 -13.15 33.77 -10.30
N ASP A 126 -14.08 34.16 -11.17
CA ASP A 126 -15.32 33.40 -11.43
C ASP A 126 -15.04 31.98 -11.95
N GLU A 127 -13.90 31.75 -12.63
CA GLU A 127 -13.51 30.45 -13.18
C GLU A 127 -12.20 29.94 -12.58
N ILE A 128 -12.21 28.67 -12.14
CA ILE A 128 -11.07 27.96 -11.55
C ILE A 128 -10.84 26.66 -12.31
N TRP A 129 -9.60 26.44 -12.76
CA TRP A 129 -9.17 25.24 -13.47
C TRP A 129 -8.10 24.50 -12.68
N LEU A 130 -8.45 23.35 -12.13
CA LEU A 130 -7.55 22.40 -11.48
C LEU A 130 -7.03 21.40 -12.51
N LEU A 131 -5.74 21.50 -12.80
CA LEU A 131 -5.00 20.70 -13.77
C LEU A 131 -4.14 19.69 -12.99
N CYS A 132 -4.44 18.41 -13.12
CA CYS A 132 -3.74 17.35 -12.39
C CYS A 132 -3.51 16.14 -13.30
N ASP A 133 -2.37 15.46 -13.13
CA ASP A 133 -2.03 14.27 -13.89
C ASP A 133 -2.52 12.95 -13.28
N SER A 134 -3.10 13.02 -12.08
CA SER A 134 -3.80 11.91 -11.45
C SER A 134 -5.23 11.75 -11.98
N ARG A 135 -5.36 10.92 -13.01
CA ARG A 135 -6.67 10.48 -13.49
C ARG A 135 -7.47 9.80 -12.38
N SER A 136 -6.80 9.04 -11.51
CA SER A 136 -7.40 8.39 -10.35
C SER A 136 -8.00 9.38 -9.36
N ALA A 137 -7.32 10.49 -9.04
CA ALA A 137 -7.85 11.49 -8.11
C ALA A 137 -9.11 12.16 -8.67
N ILE A 138 -9.10 12.52 -9.96
CA ILE A 138 -10.26 13.12 -10.64
C ILE A 138 -11.43 12.13 -10.69
N GLN A 139 -11.18 10.87 -11.03
CA GLN A 139 -12.22 9.84 -11.06
C GLN A 139 -12.80 9.56 -9.67
N HIS A 140 -11.95 9.45 -8.64
CA HIS A 140 -12.37 9.28 -7.26
C HIS A 140 -13.26 10.41 -6.78
N LEU A 141 -12.87 11.67 -7.04
CA LEU A 141 -13.68 12.84 -6.69
C LEU A 141 -14.95 12.97 -7.54
N SER A 142 -14.94 12.47 -8.78
CA SER A 142 -16.14 12.44 -9.62
C SER A 142 -17.18 11.44 -9.12
N ASP A 143 -16.74 10.36 -8.45
CA ASP A 143 -17.59 9.39 -7.77
C ASP A 143 -17.87 9.79 -6.30
N TRP A 144 -18.12 11.08 -6.09
CA TRP A 144 -18.25 11.71 -4.77
C TRP A 144 -19.31 11.09 -3.85
N THR A 145 -20.27 10.34 -4.39
CA THR A 145 -21.27 9.61 -3.59
C THR A 145 -20.70 8.43 -2.84
N ASN A 146 -19.57 7.87 -3.28
CA ASN A 146 -18.92 6.69 -2.68
C ASN A 146 -17.65 7.05 -1.89
N VAL A 147 -17.41 8.33 -1.67
CA VAL A 147 -16.24 8.84 -0.97
C VAL A 147 -16.48 8.92 0.54
N GLY A 148 -15.54 8.40 1.33
CA GLY A 148 -15.65 8.39 2.80
C GLY A 148 -14.36 8.71 3.58
N ASP A 149 -13.24 8.98 2.93
CA ASP A 149 -12.00 9.37 3.62
C ASP A 149 -12.03 10.87 4.00
N LYS A 150 -11.35 11.26 5.09
CA LYS A 150 -11.44 12.64 5.63
C LYS A 150 -10.91 13.68 4.65
N THR A 151 -9.87 13.36 3.89
CA THR A 151 -9.27 14.30 2.91
C THR A 151 -10.26 14.57 1.79
N SER A 152 -10.82 13.53 1.19
CA SER A 152 -11.80 13.70 0.12
C SER A 152 -13.10 14.32 0.62
N VAL A 153 -13.56 14.00 1.83
CA VAL A 153 -14.70 14.69 2.45
C VAL A 153 -14.42 16.20 2.63
N SER A 154 -13.20 16.58 3.02
CA SER A 154 -12.78 17.98 3.10
C SER A 154 -12.82 18.65 1.72
N ILE A 155 -12.29 17.99 0.69
CA ILE A 155 -12.35 18.47 -0.70
C ILE A 155 -13.79 18.72 -1.11
N LEU A 156 -14.69 17.76 -0.93
CA LEU A 156 -16.09 17.87 -1.31
C LEU A 156 -16.82 19.01 -0.58
N LYS A 157 -16.51 19.24 0.70
CA LYS A 157 -17.05 20.41 1.46
C LYS A 157 -16.56 21.71 0.86
N ASN A 158 -15.26 21.81 0.58
CA ASN A 158 -14.66 22.99 -0.02
C ASN A 158 -15.22 23.26 -1.43
N LEU A 159 -15.40 22.22 -2.24
CA LEU A 159 -16.02 22.33 -3.56
C LEU A 159 -17.46 22.82 -3.47
N LYS A 160 -18.28 22.25 -2.58
CA LYS A 160 -19.68 22.67 -2.40
C LYS A 160 -19.81 24.14 -2.01
N GLU A 161 -18.88 24.66 -1.21
CA GLU A 161 -18.88 26.08 -0.84
C GLU A 161 -18.44 26.97 -2.00
N LEU A 162 -17.30 26.65 -2.63
CA LEU A 162 -16.77 27.44 -3.75
C LEU A 162 -17.71 27.44 -4.96
N SER A 163 -18.38 26.32 -5.23
CA SER A 163 -19.20 26.17 -6.42
C SER A 163 -20.53 26.95 -6.37
N GLN A 164 -20.82 27.62 -5.25
CA GLN A 164 -21.90 28.60 -5.15
C GLN A 164 -21.60 29.87 -5.95
N GLN A 165 -20.32 30.21 -6.09
CA GLN A 165 -19.86 31.48 -6.68
C GLN A 165 -18.97 31.26 -7.91
N HIS A 166 -18.30 30.12 -8.01
CA HIS A 166 -17.29 29.86 -9.04
C HIS A 166 -17.64 28.65 -9.91
N GLU A 167 -17.25 28.70 -11.18
CA GLU A 167 -17.17 27.53 -12.06
C GLU A 167 -15.82 26.83 -11.84
N ILE A 168 -15.87 25.54 -11.49
CA ILE A 168 -14.68 24.76 -11.13
C ILE A 168 -14.52 23.60 -12.10
N TYR A 169 -13.39 23.55 -12.79
CA TYR A 169 -13.07 22.51 -13.75
C TYR A 169 -11.89 21.68 -13.25
N PHE A 170 -12.11 20.39 -13.05
CA PHE A 170 -11.03 19.41 -12.90
C PHE A 170 -10.68 18.87 -14.28
N GLN A 171 -9.48 19.12 -14.75
CA GLN A 171 -9.01 18.69 -16.05
C GLN A 171 -7.77 17.81 -15.90
N TRP A 172 -7.87 16.57 -16.37
CA TRP A 172 -6.71 15.70 -16.44
C TRP A 172 -5.71 16.21 -17.48
N ILE A 173 -4.43 16.24 -17.12
CA ILE A 173 -3.33 16.52 -18.03
C ILE A 173 -2.23 15.46 -17.91
N PRO A 174 -1.54 15.08 -18.99
CA PRO A 174 -0.44 14.13 -18.95
C PRO A 174 0.80 14.71 -18.28
N SER A 175 1.47 13.91 -17.44
CA SER A 175 2.77 14.26 -16.86
C SER A 175 3.96 13.89 -17.73
N HIS A 176 5.11 14.51 -17.41
CA HIS A 176 6.44 14.26 -17.99
C HIS A 176 6.56 14.56 -19.49
N ILE A 177 5.82 15.56 -19.97
CA ILE A 177 5.84 15.99 -21.37
C ILE A 177 6.22 17.47 -21.54
N GLY A 178 6.81 18.10 -20.52
CA GLY A 178 7.28 19.48 -20.60
C GLY A 178 6.15 20.52 -20.48
N LEU A 179 5.17 20.27 -19.61
CA LEU A 179 4.12 21.23 -19.26
C LEU A 179 4.58 22.02 -18.03
N PHE A 180 4.95 23.29 -18.23
CA PHE A 180 5.55 24.13 -17.19
C PHE A 180 4.79 24.10 -15.84
N GLY A 181 3.46 24.21 -15.85
CA GLY A 181 2.68 24.20 -14.62
C GLY A 181 2.72 22.86 -13.88
N ASN A 182 2.61 21.75 -14.62
CA ASN A 182 2.70 20.40 -14.06
C ASN A 182 4.11 20.09 -13.55
N ASP A 183 5.14 20.38 -14.36
CA ASP A 183 6.54 20.16 -13.99
C ASP A 183 6.92 21.00 -12.75
N THR A 184 6.31 22.18 -12.60
CA THR A 184 6.45 23.00 -11.40
C THR A 184 5.80 22.33 -10.19
N ALA A 185 4.56 21.81 -10.32
CA ALA A 185 3.88 21.10 -9.24
C ALA A 185 4.64 19.83 -8.80
N ASP A 186 5.14 19.03 -9.75
CA ASP A 186 5.98 17.83 -9.48
C ASP A 186 7.25 18.19 -8.70
N ARG A 187 7.97 19.23 -9.14
CA ARG A 187 9.13 19.74 -8.43
C ARG A 187 8.78 20.19 -7.01
N LEU A 188 7.69 20.93 -6.84
CA LEU A 188 7.23 21.39 -5.53
C LEU A 188 6.83 20.22 -4.61
N ALA A 189 6.23 19.16 -5.16
CA ALA A 189 5.87 17.97 -4.40
C ALA A 189 7.10 17.23 -3.88
N LYS A 190 8.14 17.10 -4.72
CA LYS A 190 9.45 16.55 -4.33
C LYS A 190 10.16 17.40 -3.29
N GLU A 191 10.14 18.72 -3.42
CA GLU A 191 10.70 19.63 -2.42
C GLU A 191 9.92 19.58 -1.09
N GLY A 192 8.59 19.41 -1.16
CA GLY A 192 7.69 19.28 -0.01
C GLY A 192 8.04 18.12 0.93
N VAL A 193 8.73 17.09 0.43
CA VAL A 193 9.24 15.97 1.22
C VAL A 193 10.20 16.44 2.33
N THR A 194 10.88 17.57 2.14
CA THR A 194 11.87 18.11 3.10
C THR A 194 11.34 19.23 3.98
N GLU A 195 10.09 19.66 3.77
CA GLU A 195 9.46 20.71 4.56
C GLU A 195 9.15 20.25 5.99
N ASN A 196 8.96 21.19 6.91
CA ASN A 196 8.58 20.86 8.29
C ASN A 196 7.16 20.29 8.34
N LEU A 197 7.00 19.16 9.03
CA LEU A 197 5.70 18.53 9.25
C LEU A 197 4.87 19.40 10.22
N MET A 198 4.04 20.29 9.67
CA MET A 198 3.23 21.21 10.49
C MET A 198 2.12 20.50 11.29
N SER A 199 1.63 19.37 10.79
CA SER A 199 0.58 18.56 11.42
C SER A 199 0.66 17.13 10.92
N ARG A 200 0.78 16.18 11.85
CA ARG A 200 0.76 14.75 11.51
C ARG A 200 -0.70 14.35 11.26
N ARG A 201 -1.11 14.29 10.00
CA ARG A 201 -2.40 13.68 9.62
C ARG A 201 -2.34 12.18 9.93
N THR A 202 -3.43 11.63 10.45
CA THR A 202 -3.59 10.17 10.64
C THR A 202 -3.49 9.45 9.31
N LEU A 203 -2.93 8.24 9.33
CA LEU A 203 -2.81 7.40 8.15
C LEU A 203 -4.11 6.62 7.93
N THR A 204 -4.43 6.34 6.67
CA THR A 204 -5.52 5.44 6.30
C THR A 204 -5.15 3.98 6.62
N PHE A 205 -6.13 3.10 6.72
CA PHE A 205 -5.89 1.67 6.90
C PHE A 205 -4.96 1.10 5.82
N SER A 206 -5.14 1.48 4.55
CA SER A 206 -4.29 1.04 3.43
C SER A 206 -2.84 1.46 3.62
N GLU A 207 -2.59 2.69 4.10
CA GLU A 207 -1.26 3.21 4.35
C GLU A 207 -0.59 2.50 5.53
N ILE A 208 -1.33 2.24 6.61
CA ILE A 208 -0.86 1.45 7.76
C ILE A 208 -0.54 0.02 7.32
N PHE A 209 -1.44 -0.62 6.57
CA PHE A 209 -1.21 -1.96 6.05
C PHE A 209 0.04 -2.00 5.16
N SER A 210 0.22 -1.02 4.28
CA SER A 210 1.40 -0.92 3.41
C SER A 210 2.69 -0.71 4.21
N LYS A 211 2.64 0.13 5.25
CA LYS A 211 3.74 0.31 6.21
C LYS A 211 4.09 -0.98 6.94
N THR A 212 3.09 -1.66 7.53
CA THR A 212 3.29 -2.93 8.24
C THR A 212 3.83 -4.00 7.30
N LYS A 213 3.33 -4.08 6.06
CA LYS A 213 3.82 -5.00 5.03
C LYS A 213 5.28 -4.73 4.69
N SER A 214 5.67 -3.46 4.52
CA SER A 214 7.07 -3.07 4.26
C SER A 214 7.99 -3.44 5.42
N LEU A 215 7.59 -3.15 6.66
CA LEU A 215 8.33 -3.56 7.86
C LEU A 215 8.51 -5.08 7.95
N ILE A 216 7.44 -5.84 7.68
CA ILE A 216 7.49 -7.29 7.60
C ILE A 216 8.48 -7.70 6.51
N GLN A 217 8.39 -7.16 5.29
CA GLN A 217 9.32 -7.51 4.21
C GLN A 217 10.79 -7.28 4.60
N GLU A 218 11.12 -6.18 5.27
CA GLU A 218 12.47 -5.94 5.79
C GLU A 218 12.87 -6.97 6.85
N LEU A 219 11.99 -7.27 7.81
CA LEU A 219 12.24 -8.32 8.81
C LEU A 219 12.49 -9.68 8.17
N TRP A 220 11.81 -10.00 7.07
CA TRP A 220 11.99 -11.26 6.33
C TRP A 220 13.30 -11.32 5.54
N LYS A 221 13.95 -10.18 5.22
CA LYS A 221 15.30 -10.20 4.62
C LYS A 221 16.33 -10.76 5.59
N THR A 222 16.13 -10.56 6.89
CA THR A 222 16.94 -11.18 7.94
C THR A 222 16.25 -12.44 8.42
N PRO A 223 16.67 -13.65 8.00
CA PRO A 223 16.04 -14.86 8.49
C PRO A 223 16.11 -14.90 10.02
N PRO A 224 15.04 -15.31 10.71
CA PRO A 224 15.07 -15.43 12.16
C PRO A 224 16.21 -16.36 12.56
N THR A 225 16.85 -16.09 13.70
CA THR A 225 17.83 -17.00 14.30
C THR A 225 17.16 -18.32 14.64
N HIS A 226 17.19 -19.22 13.68
CA HIS A 226 16.71 -20.58 13.78
C HIS A 226 17.85 -21.50 13.35
N PRO A 227 18.12 -22.60 14.08
CA PRO A 227 19.17 -23.55 13.72
C PRO A 227 19.12 -24.04 12.27
N TRP A 228 17.96 -23.97 11.62
CA TRP A 228 17.74 -24.27 10.20
C TRP A 228 18.49 -23.34 9.24
N TYR A 229 18.61 -22.04 9.55
CA TYR A 229 19.31 -21.05 8.72
C TYR A 229 20.82 -20.97 9.00
N ASN A 230 21.27 -21.44 10.17
CA ASN A 230 22.68 -21.41 10.59
C ASN A 230 23.46 -22.70 10.24
N ARG A 231 22.83 -23.67 9.57
CA ARG A 231 23.51 -24.90 9.14
C ARG A 231 24.23 -24.69 7.81
N GLN A 232 25.32 -25.43 7.58
CA GLN A 232 26.16 -25.36 6.37
C GLN A 232 25.37 -25.52 5.04
N ALA A 233 24.15 -26.05 5.08
CA ALA A 233 23.19 -26.04 3.98
C ALA A 233 21.85 -25.44 4.45
N PRO A 234 21.40 -24.30 3.89
CA PRO A 234 20.05 -23.79 4.10
C PRO A 234 19.05 -24.88 3.70
N GLY A 235 18.14 -25.26 4.61
CA GLY A 235 17.27 -26.42 4.42
C GLY A 235 17.64 -27.64 5.27
N GLY A 236 18.85 -27.70 5.82
CA GLY A 236 19.28 -28.81 6.67
C GLY A 236 19.07 -30.18 6.00
N ALA A 237 19.19 -30.25 4.67
CA ALA A 237 18.97 -31.47 3.91
C ALA A 237 19.88 -32.56 4.48
N LEU A 238 19.26 -33.57 5.08
CA LEU A 238 19.98 -34.71 5.61
C LEU A 238 20.67 -35.38 4.44
N SER A 239 22.00 -35.38 4.43
CA SER A 239 22.80 -36.05 3.40
C SER A 239 22.78 -37.57 3.61
N ILE A 240 21.59 -38.16 3.55
CA ILE A 240 21.36 -39.59 3.72
C ILE A 240 21.59 -40.26 2.37
N LYS A 241 22.61 -41.11 2.31
CA LYS A 241 22.84 -42.00 1.15
C LYS A 241 21.85 -43.17 1.20
N ALA A 242 20.58 -42.90 0.90
CA ALA A 242 19.50 -43.88 0.82
C ALA A 242 18.57 -43.56 -0.35
N ASP A 243 17.58 -44.42 -0.57
CA ASP A 243 16.55 -44.15 -1.57
C ASP A 243 15.71 -42.89 -1.23
N ARG A 244 14.95 -42.44 -2.23
CA ARG A 244 14.12 -41.24 -2.13
C ARG A 244 13.06 -41.33 -1.04
N VAL A 245 12.55 -42.54 -0.75
CA VAL A 245 11.50 -42.75 0.26
C VAL A 245 12.08 -42.46 1.63
N VAL A 246 13.21 -43.09 1.96
CA VAL A 246 13.95 -42.86 3.22
C VAL A 246 14.32 -41.38 3.38
N GLN A 247 14.90 -40.76 2.34
CA GLN A 247 15.27 -39.35 2.38
C GLN A 247 14.07 -38.43 2.66
N THR A 248 12.94 -38.68 1.98
CA THR A 248 11.72 -37.86 2.13
C THR A 248 11.11 -38.05 3.52
N THR A 249 11.03 -39.29 3.99
CA THR A 249 10.50 -39.64 5.32
C THR A 249 11.30 -38.93 6.41
N ILE A 250 12.62 -39.10 6.45
CA ILE A 250 13.41 -38.50 7.52
C ILE A 250 13.44 -36.97 7.42
N SER A 251 13.43 -36.38 6.21
CA SER A 251 13.37 -34.91 6.04
C SER A 251 12.05 -34.32 6.53
N ARG A 252 10.92 -35.01 6.29
CA ARG A 252 9.60 -34.59 6.78
C ARG A 252 9.49 -34.73 8.30
N LEU A 253 10.03 -35.81 8.86
CA LEU A 253 10.11 -35.98 10.31
C LEU A 253 10.96 -34.87 10.96
N ALA A 254 12.15 -34.60 10.42
CA ALA A 254 13.07 -33.57 10.92
C ALA A 254 12.48 -32.16 10.89
N SER A 255 11.72 -31.83 9.85
CA SER A 255 11.06 -30.53 9.68
C SER A 255 9.65 -30.46 10.30
N GLY A 256 9.15 -31.58 10.84
CA GLY A 256 7.80 -31.71 11.38
C GLY A 256 6.69 -31.49 10.34
N HIS A 257 6.92 -31.91 9.09
CA HIS A 257 5.94 -31.92 7.99
C HIS A 257 5.38 -33.33 7.78
N ILE A 258 4.73 -33.82 8.82
CA ILE A 258 4.23 -35.19 8.92
C ILE A 258 2.71 -35.12 8.71
N ARG A 259 2.14 -36.01 7.90
CA ARG A 259 0.71 -36.14 7.61
C ARG A 259 -0.09 -36.35 8.90
N GLY A 260 -1.27 -35.75 8.97
CA GLY A 260 -2.15 -35.81 10.14
C GLY A 260 -1.77 -34.87 11.29
N LEU A 261 -0.74 -34.03 11.13
CA LEU A 261 -0.42 -32.97 12.08
C LEU A 261 -1.42 -31.82 11.98
N SER A 262 -1.98 -31.44 13.13
CA SER A 262 -2.71 -30.19 13.32
C SER A 262 -1.92 -29.21 14.19
N PHE A 263 -2.26 -27.93 14.09
CA PHE A 263 -1.65 -26.89 14.91
C PHE A 263 -2.63 -26.47 16.01
N ASN A 264 -2.23 -26.61 17.27
CA ASN A 264 -3.02 -26.20 18.42
C ASN A 264 -2.15 -25.42 19.42
N LEU A 265 -2.60 -24.24 19.84
CA LEU A 265 -1.90 -23.36 20.81
C LEU A 265 -0.40 -23.16 20.52
N GLY A 266 -0.04 -23.03 19.25
CA GLY A 266 1.35 -22.82 18.82
C GLY A 266 2.23 -24.08 18.79
N GLN A 267 1.66 -25.26 19.01
CA GLN A 267 2.36 -26.54 18.94
C GLN A 267 1.79 -27.44 17.83
N LYS A 268 2.66 -28.25 17.23
CA LYS A 268 2.30 -29.31 16.26
C LYS A 268 1.85 -30.56 17.03
N ILE A 269 0.64 -31.06 16.77
CA ILE A 269 0.05 -32.20 17.49
C ILE A 269 -0.58 -33.23 16.52
N TYR A 270 -0.59 -34.50 16.93
CA TYR A 270 -1.32 -35.60 16.30
C TYR A 270 -2.57 -35.94 17.07
N GLU A 271 -3.57 -36.48 16.39
CA GLU A 271 -4.78 -36.96 17.05
C GLU A 271 -4.46 -37.97 18.17
N ASN A 272 -3.77 -39.07 17.85
CA ASN A 272 -3.36 -40.10 18.82
C ASN A 272 -1.96 -40.65 18.52
N CYS A 273 -1.19 -40.99 19.57
CA CYS A 273 0.02 -41.81 19.45
C CYS A 273 -0.35 -43.27 19.17
N THR A 274 0.18 -43.88 18.12
CA THR A 274 -0.17 -45.26 17.74
C THR A 274 0.35 -46.33 18.70
N LYS A 275 1.32 -46.00 19.56
CA LYS A 275 1.96 -46.95 20.49
C LYS A 275 1.38 -46.90 21.91
N CYS A 276 1.06 -45.71 22.42
CA CYS A 276 0.54 -45.55 23.79
C CYS A 276 -0.87 -44.93 23.86
N ASN A 277 -1.48 -44.64 22.71
CA ASN A 277 -2.80 -44.01 22.58
C ASN A 277 -2.96 -42.65 23.27
N LEU A 278 -1.85 -41.92 23.49
CA LEU A 278 -1.91 -40.55 23.99
C LEU A 278 -2.57 -39.64 22.96
N VAL A 279 -3.64 -38.95 23.37
CA VAL A 279 -4.36 -37.96 22.55
C VAL A 279 -3.53 -36.66 22.47
N GLN A 280 -3.55 -35.97 21.33
CA GLN A 280 -2.78 -34.74 21.10
C GLN A 280 -1.27 -34.94 21.27
N ALA A 281 -0.74 -36.07 20.80
CA ALA A 281 0.67 -36.40 20.91
C ALA A 281 1.55 -35.40 20.12
N THR A 282 2.66 -34.96 20.69
CA THR A 282 3.64 -34.11 20.00
C THR A 282 4.60 -34.97 19.15
N PRO A 283 5.27 -34.40 18.13
CA PRO A 283 6.34 -35.10 17.42
C PRO A 283 7.44 -35.64 18.34
N ASP A 284 7.84 -34.88 19.36
CA ASP A 284 8.84 -35.31 20.33
C ASP A 284 8.33 -36.51 21.17
N HIS A 285 7.03 -36.54 21.49
CA HIS A 285 6.40 -37.69 22.14
C HIS A 285 6.41 -38.94 21.25
N LEU A 286 6.15 -38.83 19.95
CA LEU A 286 6.18 -39.98 19.04
C LEU A 286 7.57 -40.61 18.99
N LEU A 287 8.63 -39.79 18.92
CA LEU A 287 10.02 -40.24 18.97
C LEU A 287 10.31 -40.93 20.30
N PHE A 288 10.01 -40.26 21.42
CA PHE A 288 10.23 -40.82 22.76
C PHE A 288 9.48 -42.14 22.96
N CYS A 289 8.22 -42.20 22.51
CA CYS A 289 7.42 -43.42 22.60
C CYS A 289 8.04 -44.55 21.77
N ALA A 290 8.63 -44.24 20.60
CA ALA A 290 9.40 -45.19 19.81
C ALA A 290 10.77 -45.57 20.43
N GLY A 291 11.17 -44.94 21.53
CA GLY A 291 12.49 -45.14 22.15
C GLY A 291 13.60 -44.34 21.46
N LEU A 292 13.25 -43.26 20.77
CA LEU A 292 14.14 -42.40 20.00
C LEU A 292 14.19 -41.00 20.59
N GLU A 293 15.34 -40.34 20.45
CA GLU A 293 15.52 -38.93 20.71
C GLU A 293 15.56 -38.13 19.41
N ARG A 294 15.34 -36.82 19.50
CA ARG A 294 15.36 -35.93 18.32
C ARG A 294 16.73 -35.90 17.63
N GLU A 295 17.79 -36.18 18.37
CA GLU A 295 19.15 -36.28 17.84
C GLU A 295 19.34 -37.51 16.95
N ASP A 296 18.59 -38.60 17.19
CA ASP A 296 18.69 -39.85 16.41
C ASP A 296 18.28 -39.68 14.95
N ILE A 297 17.40 -38.71 14.67
CA ILE A 297 17.04 -38.31 13.29
C ILE A 297 18.28 -37.94 12.48
N TYR A 298 19.28 -37.36 13.15
CA TYR A 298 20.51 -36.87 12.52
C TYR A 298 21.68 -37.84 12.69
N SER A 299 21.82 -38.47 13.85
CA SER A 299 22.94 -39.37 14.17
C SER A 299 22.77 -40.76 13.54
N SER A 300 21.53 -41.26 13.47
CA SER A 300 21.20 -42.63 13.03
C SER A 300 19.90 -42.68 12.19
N PRO A 301 19.83 -41.95 11.06
CA PRO A 301 18.58 -41.77 10.29
C PRO A 301 17.98 -43.07 9.75
N LEU A 302 18.81 -44.07 9.41
CA LEU A 302 18.34 -45.38 8.95
C LEU A 302 17.69 -46.20 10.08
N LEU A 303 18.23 -46.10 11.29
CA LEU A 303 17.66 -46.74 12.47
C LEU A 303 16.28 -46.14 12.77
N VAL A 304 16.18 -44.80 12.73
CA VAL A 304 14.90 -44.09 12.88
C VAL A 304 13.89 -44.53 11.81
N TYR A 305 14.31 -44.63 10.54
CA TYR A 305 13.45 -45.14 9.47
C TYR A 305 12.94 -46.55 9.76
N ASP A 306 13.81 -47.47 10.18
CA ASP A 306 13.43 -48.85 10.50
C ASP A 306 12.45 -48.93 11.68
N PHE A 307 12.62 -48.08 12.69
CA PHE A 307 11.66 -47.98 13.80
C PHE A 307 10.30 -47.47 13.33
N LEU A 308 10.25 -46.43 12.49
CA LEU A 308 8.98 -45.92 11.94
C LEU A 308 8.26 -46.99 11.10
N ARG A 309 9.01 -47.73 10.29
CA ARG A 309 8.47 -48.86 9.51
C ARG A 309 7.91 -49.95 10.41
N THR A 310 8.67 -50.36 11.43
CA THR A 310 8.27 -51.46 12.33
C THR A 310 7.05 -51.11 13.18
N LEU A 311 6.91 -49.83 13.55
CA LEU A 311 5.78 -49.34 14.34
C LEU A 311 4.56 -48.93 13.50
N GLY A 312 4.60 -49.15 12.17
CA GLY A 312 3.49 -48.78 11.27
C GLY A 312 3.26 -47.27 11.15
N LEU A 313 4.29 -46.46 11.44
CA LEU A 313 4.23 -45.00 11.45
C LEU A 313 4.57 -44.38 10.07
N MET A 314 4.82 -45.21 9.05
CA MET A 314 5.24 -44.75 7.72
C MET A 314 4.17 -43.92 7.01
N ASP A 315 2.89 -44.22 7.22
CA ASP A 315 1.80 -43.46 6.61
C ASP A 315 1.66 -42.05 7.17
N LEU A 316 2.24 -41.81 8.36
CA LEU A 316 2.29 -40.49 8.94
C LEU A 316 3.33 -39.63 8.21
N VAL A 317 4.43 -40.15 7.65
CA VAL A 317 5.58 -39.33 7.23
C VAL A 317 5.73 -39.17 5.71
#